data_AF-A0A848V2W0-F1
#
_entry.id   AF-A0A848V2W0-F1
#
_cell.length_a   1.000
_cell.length_b   1.000
_cell.length_c   1.000
_cell.angle_alpha   90.00
_cell.angle_beta   90.00
_cell.angle_gamma   90.00
#
_symmetry.space_group_name_H-M   'P 1'
#
loop_
_entity.id
_entity.type
_entity.pdbx_description
1 polymer ?
#
loop_
_entity_poly.entity_id
_entity_poly.type
_entity_poly.pdbx_seq_one_letter_code
_entity_poly.pdbx_strand_id
1 'polypeptide(L)'
;MRGAIFAIIGSMRPSPNTKWFRRIALLAGSLFMSTAQASDKPLLEGEIGMVQSIVDGDTLFLENGLKVRLSAMQAPKLPLGRPEVKAWPLSTTAKKELEKLALGQEVQLYYGGLQRDRYDRALAQVFLLDDAGEKTIWLQEEMIRRGYGRVYTWPDTWQDSERLFAAEREARAAERGIWGRDFYKIRTPEPNNLSQDMDSFQIVEGIIVSTAKVRDKMFLNFGADYRTDFTVFVTKEGQRRFKKAELDLMSLEGARVRVRGWVEIQNGPTMILDHAERLEILD
;
A
#
# COMPACT_ATOMS: atom_id res chain seq x y z
N MET A 1 -62.68 37.52 20.40
CA MET A 1 -64.13 37.28 20.15
C MET A 1 -64.37 35.78 20.04
N ARG A 2 -65.42 35.30 20.70
CA ARG A 2 -65.84 33.89 20.81
C ARG A 2 -66.63 33.44 19.56
N GLY A 3 -66.65 32.13 19.29
CA GLY A 3 -67.63 31.42 18.43
C GLY A 3 -66.99 30.21 17.74
N ALA A 4 -67.05 28.98 18.25
CA ALA A 4 -68.16 28.01 18.36
C ALA A 4 -68.38 27.16 17.09
N ILE A 5 -67.96 25.87 17.14
CA ILE A 5 -68.79 24.62 17.09
C ILE A 5 -69.10 24.10 15.67
N PHE A 6 -68.61 22.89 15.34
CA PHE A 6 -69.46 21.73 15.03
C PHE A 6 -68.65 20.41 15.05
N ALA A 7 -69.16 19.44 15.81
CA ALA A 7 -68.69 18.07 15.89
C ALA A 7 -69.54 17.19 14.98
N ILE A 8 -68.93 16.18 14.33
CA ILE A 8 -69.63 14.96 13.92
C ILE A 8 -68.81 13.75 14.35
N ILE A 9 -69.51 12.89 15.06
CA ILE A 9 -69.10 11.65 15.71
C ILE A 9 -69.03 10.54 14.64
N GLY A 10 -67.92 9.80 14.63
CA GLY A 10 -67.78 8.53 13.91
C GLY A 10 -67.04 7.54 14.79
N SER A 11 -67.78 6.81 15.62
CA SER A 11 -67.29 5.75 16.50
C SER A 11 -67.25 4.41 15.75
N MET A 12 -66.12 3.73 15.72
CA MET A 12 -66.07 2.26 15.67
C MET A 12 -64.74 1.72 16.21
N ARG A 13 -64.85 0.53 16.81
CA ARG A 13 -64.08 0.01 17.96
C ARG A 13 -62.69 -0.54 17.62
N PRO A 14 -61.79 -0.62 18.61
CA PRO A 14 -60.49 -1.29 18.47
C PRO A 14 -60.64 -2.82 18.59
N SER A 15 -59.84 -3.56 17.84
CA SER A 15 -59.66 -5.01 17.98
C SER A 15 -58.19 -5.34 18.32
N PRO A 16 -57.91 -6.53 18.89
CA PRO A 16 -57.02 -6.64 20.04
C PRO A 16 -55.61 -7.14 19.73
N ASN A 17 -54.69 -6.75 20.61
CA ASN A 17 -53.57 -7.52 21.14
C ASN A 17 -52.92 -8.59 20.25
N THR A 18 -51.72 -8.27 19.75
CA THR A 18 -50.69 -9.31 19.58
C THR A 18 -49.39 -8.83 20.19
N LYS A 19 -49.04 -9.48 21.31
CA LYS A 19 -47.76 -9.37 22.01
C LYS A 19 -46.64 -9.70 21.03
N TRP A 20 -45.83 -8.71 20.66
CA TRP A 20 -44.58 -8.95 19.94
C TRP A 20 -43.43 -8.97 20.94
N PHE A 21 -42.83 -10.15 21.06
CA PHE A 21 -41.67 -10.44 21.89
C PHE A 21 -40.49 -9.55 21.48
N ARG A 22 -39.93 -8.82 22.45
CA ARG A 22 -38.58 -8.24 22.36
C ARG A 22 -37.59 -9.39 22.26
N ARG A 23 -37.14 -9.72 21.04
CA ARG A 23 -35.91 -10.48 20.83
C ARG A 23 -34.74 -9.51 20.97
N ILE A 24 -34.13 -9.50 22.16
CA ILE A 24 -32.79 -8.95 22.36
C ILE A 24 -31.85 -9.84 21.54
N ALA A 25 -31.46 -9.37 20.36
CA ALA A 25 -30.36 -9.97 19.62
C ALA A 25 -29.07 -9.50 20.28
N LEU A 26 -28.46 -10.38 21.09
CA LEU A 26 -27.06 -10.29 21.44
C LEU A 26 -26.26 -10.45 20.14
N LEU A 27 -25.86 -9.32 19.54
CA LEU A 27 -24.83 -9.29 18.52
C LEU A 27 -23.51 -9.63 19.23
N ALA A 28 -23.19 -10.91 19.29
CA ALA A 28 -21.84 -11.36 19.57
C ALA A 28 -20.96 -10.82 18.45
N GLY A 29 -20.14 -9.82 18.76
CA GLY A 29 -19.13 -9.30 17.86
C GLY A 29 -18.16 -10.43 17.51
N SER A 30 -18.30 -10.98 16.31
CA SER A 30 -17.29 -11.83 15.70
C SER A 30 -16.13 -10.91 15.29
N LEU A 31 -15.07 -10.89 16.11
CA LEU A 31 -13.76 -10.43 15.66
C LEU A 31 -13.37 -11.29 14.46
N PHE A 32 -13.48 -10.75 13.25
CA PHE A 32 -12.74 -11.26 12.12
C PHE A 32 -11.28 -10.86 12.32
N MET A 33 -10.52 -11.69 13.05
CA MET A 33 -9.08 -11.69 12.88
C MET A 33 -8.81 -12.21 11.47
N SER A 34 -8.61 -11.29 10.53
CA SER A 34 -8.08 -11.60 9.22
C SER A 34 -6.65 -12.11 9.44
N THR A 35 -6.50 -13.43 9.49
CA THR A 35 -5.19 -14.04 9.27
C THR A 35 -4.86 -13.84 7.81
N ALA A 36 -4.17 -12.74 7.50
CA ALA A 36 -3.58 -12.53 6.19
C ALA A 36 -2.65 -13.72 5.92
N GLN A 37 -3.10 -14.65 5.09
CA GLN A 37 -2.32 -15.79 4.66
C GLN A 37 -1.14 -15.22 3.85
N ALA A 38 0.06 -15.27 4.43
CA ALA A 38 1.29 -14.93 3.72
C ALA A 38 1.39 -15.77 2.44
N SER A 39 1.98 -15.20 1.39
CA SER A 39 2.20 -15.86 0.10
C SER A 39 2.78 -17.27 0.28
N ASP A 40 2.00 -18.30 -0.06
CA ASP A 40 2.36 -19.73 0.03
C ASP A 40 3.51 -20.19 -0.90
N LYS A 41 4.28 -19.27 -1.51
CA LYS A 41 5.48 -19.64 -2.25
C LYS A 41 6.73 -19.28 -1.45
N PRO A 42 7.54 -20.27 -1.03
CA PRO A 42 8.81 -19.98 -0.40
C PRO A 42 9.69 -19.16 -1.35
N LEU A 43 10.39 -18.17 -0.81
CA LEU A 43 11.39 -17.42 -1.56
C LEU A 43 12.46 -18.39 -2.06
N LEU A 44 12.82 -18.28 -3.34
CA LEU A 44 13.92 -19.03 -3.92
C LEU A 44 15.24 -18.44 -3.41
N GLU A 45 16.11 -19.30 -2.90
CA GLU A 45 17.46 -18.91 -2.50
C GLU A 45 18.28 -18.51 -3.73
N GLY A 46 19.00 -17.41 -3.59
CA GLY A 46 19.82 -16.81 -4.62
C GLY A 46 21.29 -16.79 -4.27
N GLU A 47 21.98 -15.88 -4.93
CA GLU A 47 23.41 -15.65 -4.78
C GLU A 47 23.76 -15.19 -3.36
N ILE A 48 24.92 -15.64 -2.88
CA ILE A 48 25.60 -15.10 -1.71
C ILE A 48 26.76 -14.25 -2.22
N GLY A 49 27.00 -13.10 -1.60
CA GLY A 49 28.16 -12.28 -1.93
C GLY A 49 28.38 -11.11 -0.99
N MET A 50 29.62 -10.62 -1.01
CA MET A 50 30.03 -9.43 -0.28
C MET A 50 29.52 -8.17 -0.97
N VAL A 51 28.95 -7.24 -0.21
CA VAL A 51 28.50 -5.94 -0.74
C VAL A 51 29.70 -5.03 -0.96
N GLN A 52 29.97 -4.71 -2.23
CA GLN A 52 31.11 -3.89 -2.64
C GLN A 52 30.80 -2.38 -2.64
N SER A 53 29.59 -1.99 -3.07
CA SER A 53 29.22 -0.58 -3.13
C SER A 53 27.72 -0.35 -3.07
N ILE A 54 27.33 0.84 -2.59
CA ILE A 54 25.93 1.30 -2.53
C ILE A 54 25.72 2.41 -3.55
N VAL A 55 24.68 2.29 -4.37
CA VAL A 55 24.35 3.27 -5.42
C VAL A 55 23.41 4.35 -4.89
N ASP A 56 22.29 3.92 -4.28
CA ASP A 56 21.28 4.76 -3.64
C ASP A 56 20.66 3.99 -2.45
N GLY A 57 19.61 4.53 -1.82
CA GLY A 57 19.03 3.94 -0.61
C GLY A 57 18.33 2.59 -0.77
N ASP A 58 18.30 2.01 -1.98
CA ASP A 58 17.68 0.70 -2.26
C ASP A 58 18.34 -0.05 -3.43
N THR A 59 19.60 0.26 -3.74
CA THR A 59 20.38 -0.39 -4.79
C THR A 59 21.84 -0.54 -4.38
N LEU A 60 22.39 -1.75 -4.52
CA LEU A 60 23.77 -2.10 -4.18
C LEU A 60 24.44 -2.91 -5.30
N PHE A 61 25.76 -3.07 -5.22
CA PHE A 61 26.54 -4.01 -6.00
C PHE A 61 27.22 -5.03 -5.08
N LEU A 62 27.22 -6.29 -5.51
CA LEU A 62 28.08 -7.32 -4.94
C LEU A 62 29.47 -7.29 -5.61
N GLU A 63 30.48 -7.87 -4.97
CA GLU A 63 31.86 -7.94 -5.49
C GLU A 63 31.98 -8.61 -6.86
N ASN A 64 31.09 -9.55 -7.18
CA ASN A 64 31.03 -10.19 -8.49
C ASN A 64 30.45 -9.28 -9.60
N GLY A 65 30.14 -8.02 -9.29
CA GLY A 65 29.56 -7.05 -10.22
C GLY A 65 28.03 -7.12 -10.35
N LEU A 66 27.36 -8.06 -9.67
CA LEU A 66 25.90 -8.16 -9.71
C LEU A 66 25.27 -6.92 -9.08
N LYS A 67 24.44 -6.23 -9.86
CA LYS A 67 23.64 -5.10 -9.38
C LYS A 67 22.36 -5.63 -8.76
N VAL A 68 22.12 -5.28 -7.50
CA VAL A 68 20.95 -5.72 -6.74
C VAL A 68 20.07 -4.52 -6.43
N ARG A 69 18.79 -4.63 -6.73
CA ARG A 69 17.75 -3.71 -6.28
C ARG A 69 16.95 -4.39 -5.17
N LEU A 70 16.87 -3.72 -4.03
CA LEU A 70 16.03 -4.16 -2.93
C LEU A 70 14.57 -4.13 -3.41
N SER A 71 13.96 -5.30 -3.54
CA SER A 71 12.57 -5.44 -4.01
C SER A 71 11.57 -4.98 -2.94
N ALA A 72 10.32 -4.75 -3.35
CA ALA A 72 9.21 -4.32 -2.49
C ALA A 72 9.41 -2.98 -1.72
N MET A 73 10.46 -2.20 -2.02
CA MET A 73 10.68 -0.88 -1.42
C MET A 73 11.06 0.20 -2.43
N GLN A 74 10.86 1.46 -2.02
CA GLN A 74 11.34 2.63 -2.72
C GLN A 74 11.99 3.61 -1.73
N ALA A 75 13.30 3.79 -1.86
CA ALA A 75 14.03 4.82 -1.15
C ALA A 75 13.98 6.18 -1.90
N PRO A 76 14.22 7.30 -1.19
CA PRO A 76 14.41 8.60 -1.81
C PRO A 76 15.49 8.60 -2.90
N LYS A 77 15.17 9.15 -4.07
CA LYS A 77 16.01 9.02 -5.27
C LYS A 77 17.06 10.11 -5.42
N LEU A 78 18.26 9.67 -5.81
CA LEU A 78 19.37 10.52 -6.18
C LEU A 78 19.33 10.86 -7.69
N PRO A 79 19.89 12.00 -8.11
CA PRO A 79 20.00 12.37 -9.52
C PRO A 79 20.85 11.40 -10.34
N LEU A 80 21.85 10.76 -9.72
CA LEU A 80 22.78 9.81 -10.36
C LEU A 80 23.36 10.34 -11.69
N GLY A 81 23.78 11.61 -11.71
CA GLY A 81 24.39 12.27 -12.88
C GLY A 81 23.40 12.73 -13.95
N ARG A 82 22.08 12.66 -13.69
CA ARG A 82 21.03 13.13 -14.60
C ARG A 82 20.57 14.53 -14.21
N PRO A 83 20.91 15.59 -14.99
CA PRO A 83 20.63 16.98 -14.63
C PRO A 83 19.14 17.30 -14.45
N GLU A 84 18.27 16.58 -15.16
CA GLU A 84 16.82 16.73 -15.12
C GLU A 84 16.16 16.12 -13.88
N VAL A 85 16.86 15.21 -13.19
CA VAL A 85 16.33 14.52 -12.00
C VAL A 85 16.75 15.28 -10.75
N LYS A 86 15.78 15.85 -10.05
CA LYS A 86 16.03 16.46 -8.74
C LYS A 86 16.19 15.38 -7.66
N ALA A 87 17.12 15.60 -6.74
CA ALA A 87 17.26 14.76 -5.57
C ALA A 87 15.99 14.85 -4.71
N TRP A 88 15.44 13.70 -4.31
CA TRP A 88 14.35 13.69 -3.36
C TRP A 88 14.88 14.01 -1.95
N PRO A 89 14.09 14.67 -1.07
CA PRO A 89 14.53 14.95 0.29
C PRO A 89 15.03 13.69 1.02
N LEU A 90 16.18 13.77 1.70
CA LEU A 90 16.84 12.64 2.39
C LEU A 90 17.43 11.53 1.50
N SER A 91 17.55 11.69 0.18
CA SER A 91 18.20 10.72 -0.72
C SER A 91 19.62 10.36 -0.33
N THR A 92 20.44 11.36 0.02
CA THR A 92 21.82 11.13 0.49
C THR A 92 21.85 10.43 1.84
N THR A 93 20.91 10.74 2.74
CA THR A 93 20.82 10.10 4.05
C THR A 93 20.42 8.64 3.91
N ALA A 94 19.41 8.33 3.09
CA ALA A 94 18.99 6.96 2.83
C ALA A 94 20.13 6.10 2.25
N LYS A 95 20.92 6.64 1.30
CA LYS A 95 22.14 5.98 0.81
C LYS A 95 23.12 5.67 1.94
N LYS A 96 23.45 6.67 2.78
CA LYS A 96 24.38 6.51 3.91
C LYS A 96 23.92 5.47 4.92
N GLU A 97 22.61 5.34 5.13
CA GLU A 97 22.08 4.36 6.08
C GLU A 97 22.18 2.93 5.53
N LEU A 98 21.93 2.74 4.23
CA LEU A 98 22.21 1.46 3.59
C LEU A 98 23.72 1.14 3.58
N GLU A 99 24.59 2.13 3.37
CA GLU A 99 26.06 1.96 3.49
C GLU A 99 26.46 1.47 4.88
N LYS A 100 25.94 2.09 5.95
CA LYS A 100 26.24 1.68 7.32
C LYS A 100 25.81 0.26 7.63
N LEU A 101 24.69 -0.17 7.06
CA LEU A 101 24.12 -1.50 7.32
C LEU A 101 24.82 -2.59 6.50
N ALA A 102 25.16 -2.32 5.24
CA ALA A 102 25.47 -3.38 4.29
C ALA A 102 26.87 -3.31 3.67
N LEU A 103 27.55 -2.16 3.66
CA LEU A 103 28.85 -2.06 2.97
C LEU A 103 29.90 -2.98 3.61
N GLY A 104 30.52 -3.84 2.80
CA GLY A 104 31.49 -4.82 3.27
C GLY A 104 30.89 -5.92 4.15
N GLN A 105 29.58 -6.16 4.07
CA GLN A 105 28.90 -7.28 4.72
C GLN A 105 28.58 -8.37 3.69
N GLU A 106 28.55 -9.62 4.13
CA GLU A 106 28.05 -10.72 3.33
C GLU A 106 26.52 -10.74 3.34
N VAL A 107 25.92 -10.94 2.16
CA VAL A 107 24.47 -11.01 2.00
C VAL A 107 24.05 -12.22 1.20
N GLN A 108 22.83 -12.68 1.44
CA GLN A 108 22.14 -13.65 0.58
C GLN A 108 20.90 -13.03 -0.05
N LEU A 109 20.74 -13.28 -1.35
CA LEU A 109 19.61 -12.86 -2.14
C LEU A 109 18.48 -13.90 -2.08
N TYR A 110 17.24 -13.42 -2.10
CA TYR A 110 16.03 -14.24 -2.08
C TYR A 110 15.00 -13.71 -3.06
N TYR A 111 14.44 -14.58 -3.89
CA TYR A 111 13.56 -14.21 -4.99
C TYR A 111 12.17 -14.83 -4.86
N GLY A 112 11.13 -13.99 -4.90
CA GLY A 112 9.75 -14.49 -4.84
C GLY A 112 9.00 -14.56 -6.17
N GLY A 113 9.58 -14.01 -7.25
CA GLY A 113 8.99 -14.01 -8.58
C GLY A 113 10.02 -13.61 -9.64
N LEU A 114 9.81 -12.48 -10.31
CA LEU A 114 10.74 -11.99 -11.33
C LEU A 114 12.11 -11.73 -10.70
N GLN A 115 13.14 -12.47 -11.11
CA GLN A 115 14.47 -12.40 -10.49
C GLN A 115 15.35 -11.29 -11.08
N ARG A 116 15.11 -10.93 -12.35
CA ARG A 116 15.88 -9.95 -13.10
C ARG A 116 14.95 -8.98 -13.81
N ASP A 117 15.30 -7.70 -13.79
CA ASP A 117 14.61 -6.72 -14.62
C ASP A 117 15.29 -6.54 -16.00
N ARG A 118 14.72 -5.66 -16.84
CA ARG A 118 15.24 -5.37 -18.18
C ARG A 118 16.65 -4.75 -18.22
N TYR A 119 17.18 -4.34 -17.06
CA TYR A 119 18.52 -3.79 -16.89
C TYR A 119 19.46 -4.80 -16.22
N ASP A 120 19.06 -6.07 -16.16
CA ASP A 120 19.76 -7.19 -15.54
C ASP A 120 20.07 -6.98 -14.05
N ARG A 121 19.25 -6.18 -13.36
CA ARG A 121 19.35 -6.05 -11.90
C ARG A 121 18.64 -7.21 -11.22
N ALA A 122 19.29 -7.81 -10.23
CA ALA A 122 18.62 -8.72 -9.30
C ALA A 122 17.53 -7.98 -8.53
N LEU A 123 16.29 -8.49 -8.57
CA LEU A 123 15.16 -7.98 -7.79
C LEU A 123 14.96 -8.86 -6.56
N ALA A 124 15.73 -8.61 -5.51
CA ALA A 124 15.88 -9.54 -4.41
C ALA A 124 15.41 -8.97 -3.07
N GLN A 125 14.85 -9.85 -2.22
CA GLN A 125 14.88 -9.70 -0.77
C GLN A 125 16.32 -9.98 -0.29
N VAL A 126 16.91 -9.09 0.51
CA VAL A 126 18.34 -9.18 0.84
C VAL A 126 18.53 -9.30 2.34
N PHE A 127 19.17 -10.39 2.77
CA PHE A 127 19.49 -10.66 4.16
C PHE A 127 20.99 -10.57 4.38
N LEU A 128 21.42 -9.86 5.43
CA LEU A 128 22.78 -9.98 5.94
C LEU A 128 22.97 -11.38 6.54
N LEU A 129 24.18 -11.92 6.37
CA LEU A 129 24.61 -13.15 7.02
C LEU A 129 25.57 -12.83 8.17
N ASP A 130 25.53 -13.62 9.25
CA ASP A 130 26.59 -13.62 10.25
C ASP A 130 27.74 -14.56 9.85
N ASP A 131 28.79 -14.64 10.69
CA ASP A 131 29.96 -15.50 10.45
C ASP A 131 29.63 -17.01 10.37
N ALA A 132 28.45 -17.42 10.85
CA ALA A 132 27.95 -18.80 10.75
C ALA A 132 27.12 -19.03 9.48
N GLY A 133 26.87 -17.99 8.68
CA GLY A 133 26.04 -18.04 7.48
C GLY A 133 24.54 -17.92 7.76
N GLU A 134 24.15 -17.53 8.97
CA GLU A 134 22.75 -17.41 9.36
C GLU A 134 22.19 -16.01 9.08
N LYS A 135 20.90 -15.94 8.70
CA LYS A 135 20.24 -14.66 8.39
C LYS A 135 20.09 -13.81 9.64
N THR A 136 20.55 -12.57 9.56
CA THR A 136 20.40 -11.61 10.66
C THR A 136 19.42 -10.49 10.31
N ILE A 137 19.84 -9.54 9.46
CA ILE A 137 19.07 -8.34 9.13
C ILE A 137 18.48 -8.46 7.73
N TRP A 138 17.17 -8.33 7.62
CA TRP A 138 16.52 -8.09 6.32
C TRP A 138 16.62 -6.61 5.96
N LEU A 139 17.41 -6.28 4.93
CA LEU A 139 17.76 -4.90 4.61
C LEU A 139 16.53 -4.03 4.28
N GLN A 140 15.56 -4.55 3.53
CA GLN A 140 14.33 -3.84 3.21
C GLN A 140 13.56 -3.39 4.45
N GLU A 141 13.29 -4.34 5.33
CA GLU A 141 12.52 -4.11 6.55
C GLU A 141 13.25 -3.12 7.45
N GLU A 142 14.56 -3.27 7.61
CA GLU A 142 15.32 -2.38 8.48
C GLU A 142 15.39 -0.95 7.90
N MET A 143 15.57 -0.80 6.59
CA MET A 143 15.53 0.50 5.92
C MET A 143 14.15 1.17 6.05
N ILE A 144 13.06 0.40 5.90
CA ILE A 144 11.69 0.89 6.05
C ILE A 144 11.40 1.26 7.52
N ARG A 145 11.75 0.40 8.49
CA ARG A 145 11.59 0.62 9.93
C ARG A 145 12.30 1.86 10.42
N ARG A 146 13.47 2.16 9.86
CA ARG A 146 14.25 3.38 10.14
C ARG A 146 13.72 4.63 9.43
N GLY A 147 12.74 4.47 8.54
CA GLY A 147 12.13 5.58 7.80
C GLY A 147 12.95 6.04 6.60
N TYR A 148 13.71 5.16 5.94
CA TYR A 148 14.51 5.48 4.75
C TYR A 148 13.98 4.85 3.46
N GLY A 149 12.74 4.33 3.49
CA GLY A 149 12.02 3.87 2.33
C GLY A 149 10.52 3.79 2.59
N ARG A 150 9.75 3.78 1.49
CA ARG A 150 8.33 3.43 1.48
C ARG A 150 8.16 2.03 0.91
N VAL A 151 7.15 1.30 1.34
CA VAL A 151 6.81 0.01 0.73
C VAL A 151 6.27 0.27 -0.67
N TYR A 152 6.90 -0.34 -1.67
CA TYR A 152 6.51 -0.22 -3.06
C TYR A 152 6.72 -1.54 -3.79
N THR A 153 5.61 -2.23 -4.03
CA THR A 153 5.56 -3.60 -4.55
C THR A 153 5.26 -3.64 -6.04
N TRP A 154 5.64 -4.77 -6.64
CA TRP A 154 5.25 -5.16 -8.00
C TRP A 154 4.52 -6.50 -7.97
N PRO A 155 3.71 -6.82 -8.99
CA PRO A 155 2.93 -8.06 -9.01
C PRO A 155 3.75 -9.36 -8.91
N ASP A 156 5.05 -9.31 -9.19
CA ASP A 156 5.97 -10.44 -9.07
C ASP A 156 6.94 -10.33 -7.87
N THR A 157 7.01 -9.16 -7.21
CA THR A 157 7.93 -8.90 -6.09
C THR A 157 7.22 -8.21 -4.92
N TRP A 158 6.23 -8.90 -4.35
CA TRP A 158 5.37 -8.44 -3.26
C TRP A 158 5.47 -9.31 -1.99
N GLN A 159 6.32 -10.32 -1.99
CA GLN A 159 6.42 -11.29 -0.90
C GLN A 159 6.79 -10.59 0.42
N ASP A 160 6.20 -11.07 1.51
CA ASP A 160 6.35 -10.54 2.88
C ASP A 160 5.96 -9.05 3.05
N SER A 161 5.10 -8.52 2.17
CA SER A 161 4.64 -7.13 2.24
C SER A 161 3.99 -6.76 3.57
N GLU A 162 3.28 -7.67 4.23
CA GLU A 162 2.67 -7.40 5.54
C GLU A 162 3.70 -7.02 6.61
N ARG A 163 4.86 -7.68 6.61
CA ARG A 163 5.97 -7.37 7.52
C ARG A 163 6.59 -6.02 7.19
N LEU A 164 6.68 -5.67 5.90
CA LEU A 164 7.11 -4.34 5.47
C LEU A 164 6.09 -3.25 5.84
N PHE A 165 4.77 -3.51 5.72
CA PHE A 165 3.73 -2.57 6.12
C PHE A 165 3.74 -2.34 7.63
N ALA A 166 4.01 -3.38 8.44
CA ALA A 166 4.19 -3.23 9.88
C ALA A 166 5.37 -2.30 10.20
N ALA A 167 6.54 -2.53 9.60
CA ALA A 167 7.70 -1.66 9.74
C ALA A 167 7.42 -0.22 9.27
N GLU A 168 6.67 -0.05 8.18
CA GLU A 168 6.28 1.26 7.66
C GLU A 168 5.33 2.00 8.60
N ARG A 169 4.37 1.28 9.21
CA ARG A 169 3.47 1.84 10.24
C ARG A 169 4.24 2.31 11.46
N GLU A 170 5.21 1.53 11.94
CA GLU A 170 6.10 1.92 13.05
C GLU A 170 6.89 3.19 12.72
N ALA A 171 7.50 3.23 11.53
CA ALA A 171 8.29 4.38 11.09
C ALA A 171 7.43 5.65 10.95
N ARG A 172 6.20 5.50 10.44
CA ARG A 172 5.22 6.60 10.35
C ARG A 172 4.80 7.12 11.71
N ALA A 173 4.38 6.23 12.60
CA ALA A 173 3.91 6.61 13.94
C ALA A 173 5.00 7.31 14.76
N ALA A 174 6.27 6.96 14.54
CA ALA A 174 7.42 7.57 15.18
C ALA A 174 8.06 8.72 14.37
N GLU A 175 7.43 9.17 13.28
CA GLU A 175 7.90 10.25 12.39
C GLU A 175 9.37 10.10 11.92
N ARG A 176 9.84 8.85 11.76
CA ARG A 176 11.25 8.57 11.45
C ARG A 176 11.59 8.95 10.01
N GLY A 177 12.78 9.54 9.83
CA GLY A 177 13.37 9.77 8.52
C GLY A 177 12.45 10.53 7.56
N ILE A 178 12.04 9.88 6.47
CA ILE A 178 11.17 10.44 5.44
C ILE A 178 9.80 10.86 5.99
N TRP A 179 9.29 10.21 7.03
CA TRP A 179 7.95 10.45 7.55
C TRP A 179 7.79 11.80 8.27
N GLY A 180 8.90 12.44 8.66
CA GLY A 180 8.91 13.81 9.18
C GLY A 180 8.94 14.90 8.09
N ARG A 181 8.73 14.55 6.81
CA ARG A 181 8.76 15.51 5.69
C ARG A 181 7.44 15.53 4.94
N ASP A 182 6.94 16.73 4.62
CA ASP A 182 5.71 16.93 3.85
C ASP A 182 5.73 16.21 2.50
N PHE A 183 6.91 16.16 1.86
CA PHE A 183 7.12 15.46 0.59
C PHE A 183 6.61 14.01 0.61
N TYR A 184 6.70 13.30 1.74
CA TYR A 184 6.33 11.89 1.87
C TYR A 184 5.05 11.64 2.67
N LYS A 185 4.35 12.69 3.13
CA LYS A 185 3.10 12.53 3.88
C LYS A 185 2.07 11.73 3.09
N ILE A 186 1.25 10.97 3.80
CA ILE A 186 0.09 10.33 3.19
C ILE A 186 -0.88 11.42 2.73
N ARG A 187 -1.37 11.28 1.50
CA ARG A 187 -2.29 12.22 0.88
C ARG A 187 -3.73 11.85 1.19
N THR A 188 -4.60 12.85 1.22
CA THR A 188 -6.06 12.66 1.16
C THR A 188 -6.50 12.53 -0.30
N PRO A 189 -7.69 11.98 -0.61
CA PRO A 189 -8.21 11.90 -1.98
C PRO A 189 -8.67 13.26 -2.55
N GLU A 190 -8.16 14.38 -2.01
CA GLU A 190 -8.59 15.71 -2.46
C GLU A 190 -7.99 15.99 -3.85
N PRO A 191 -8.82 16.27 -4.87
CA PRO A 191 -8.35 16.19 -6.25
C PRO A 191 -7.35 17.27 -6.64
N ASN A 192 -7.49 18.49 -6.12
CA ASN A 192 -6.62 19.61 -6.50
C ASN A 192 -5.20 19.40 -5.98
N ASN A 193 -5.07 18.97 -4.73
CA ASN A 193 -3.80 18.64 -4.10
C ASN A 193 -3.14 17.45 -4.78
N LEU A 194 -3.89 16.36 -5.00
CA LEU A 194 -3.35 15.18 -5.68
C LEU A 194 -2.92 15.45 -7.11
N SER A 195 -3.59 16.37 -7.81
CA SER A 195 -3.19 16.76 -9.17
C SER A 195 -1.81 17.44 -9.20
N GLN A 196 -1.38 18.08 -8.10
CA GLN A 196 -0.02 18.63 -7.98
C GLN A 196 1.05 17.55 -7.78
N ASP A 197 0.65 16.35 -7.35
CA ASP A 197 1.53 15.19 -7.18
C ASP A 197 1.52 14.28 -8.43
N MET A 198 1.08 14.74 -9.60
CA MET A 198 1.10 13.93 -10.83
C MET A 198 2.53 13.45 -11.16
N ASP A 199 2.62 12.28 -11.82
CA ASP A 199 3.88 11.63 -12.18
C ASP A 199 4.78 11.35 -10.96
N SER A 200 4.16 11.02 -9.83
CA SER A 200 4.88 10.65 -8.61
C SER A 200 4.22 9.50 -7.87
N PHE A 201 5.04 8.73 -7.15
CA PHE A 201 4.55 7.66 -6.27
C PHE A 201 4.02 8.25 -4.96
N GLN A 202 2.74 8.02 -4.70
CA GLN A 202 2.01 8.49 -3.54
C GLN A 202 1.32 7.36 -2.79
N ILE A 203 1.06 7.64 -1.51
CA ILE A 203 0.19 6.83 -0.65
C ILE A 203 -1.02 7.71 -0.33
N VAL A 204 -2.21 7.23 -0.65
CA VAL A 204 -3.47 7.97 -0.49
C VAL A 204 -4.35 7.20 0.50
N GLU A 205 -4.87 7.89 1.50
CA GLU A 205 -5.88 7.35 2.42
C GLU A 205 -7.22 8.04 2.24
N GLY A 206 -8.29 7.27 2.10
CA GLY A 206 -9.64 7.81 1.93
C GLY A 206 -10.73 6.74 2.05
N ILE A 207 -11.98 7.18 1.96
CA ILE A 207 -13.15 6.31 1.93
C ILE A 207 -13.54 6.08 0.47
N ILE A 208 -13.79 4.82 0.10
CA ILE A 208 -14.35 4.49 -1.21
C ILE A 208 -15.84 4.84 -1.18
N VAL A 209 -16.24 5.82 -2.00
CA VAL A 209 -17.62 6.31 -2.09
C VAL A 209 -18.48 5.40 -2.95
N SER A 210 -17.91 4.82 -4.01
CA SER A 210 -18.61 3.84 -4.84
C SER A 210 -17.64 2.93 -5.57
N THR A 211 -18.11 1.75 -5.94
CA THR A 211 -17.37 0.81 -6.78
C THR A 211 -18.13 0.54 -8.08
N ALA A 212 -17.43 0.38 -9.19
CA ALA A 212 -18.06 0.12 -10.48
C ALA A 212 -17.20 -0.77 -11.38
N LYS A 213 -17.84 -1.71 -12.07
CA LYS A 213 -17.19 -2.50 -13.12
C LYS A 213 -17.61 -1.99 -14.49
N VAL A 214 -16.65 -1.51 -15.28
CA VAL A 214 -16.89 -1.05 -16.65
C VAL A 214 -15.92 -1.76 -17.59
N ARG A 215 -16.47 -2.57 -18.50
CA ARG A 215 -15.70 -3.45 -19.39
C ARG A 215 -14.74 -4.35 -18.58
N ASP A 216 -13.44 -4.21 -18.84
CA ASP A 216 -12.36 -4.98 -18.24
C ASP A 216 -11.67 -4.24 -17.07
N LYS A 217 -12.27 -3.15 -16.55
CA LYS A 217 -11.73 -2.37 -15.43
C LYS A 217 -12.71 -2.35 -14.24
N MET A 218 -12.15 -2.41 -13.04
CA MET A 218 -12.85 -2.13 -11.79
C MET A 218 -12.46 -0.73 -11.32
N PHE A 219 -13.41 0.07 -10.89
CA PHE A 219 -13.20 1.44 -10.40
C PHE A 219 -13.57 1.50 -8.92
N LEU A 220 -12.73 2.16 -8.13
CA LEU A 220 -12.96 2.54 -6.75
C LEU A 220 -12.91 4.07 -6.71
N ASN A 221 -14.07 4.71 -6.57
CA ASN A 221 -14.19 6.16 -6.64
C ASN A 221 -14.12 6.74 -5.23
N PHE A 222 -13.33 7.80 -5.03
CA PHE A 222 -13.20 8.48 -3.73
C PHE A 222 -14.02 9.77 -3.66
N GLY A 223 -14.86 10.02 -4.65
CA GLY A 223 -15.79 11.15 -4.71
C GLY A 223 -17.02 10.84 -5.56
N ALA A 224 -17.92 11.81 -5.65
CA ALA A 224 -19.20 11.64 -6.34
C ALA A 224 -19.08 11.81 -7.86
N ASP A 225 -18.09 12.58 -8.32
CA ASP A 225 -17.84 12.81 -9.75
C ASP A 225 -16.51 12.19 -10.19
N TYR A 226 -16.59 10.99 -10.75
CA TYR A 226 -15.42 10.25 -11.25
C TYR A 226 -14.65 10.95 -12.38
N ARG A 227 -15.16 12.06 -12.93
CA ARG A 227 -14.47 12.86 -13.96
C ARG A 227 -13.53 13.91 -13.41
N THR A 228 -13.61 14.18 -12.12
CA THR A 228 -12.83 15.23 -11.47
C THR A 228 -12.21 14.73 -10.17
N ASP A 229 -12.88 13.82 -9.48
CA ASP A 229 -12.46 13.26 -8.21
C ASP A 229 -11.39 12.17 -8.35
N PHE A 230 -10.66 11.93 -7.26
CA PHE A 230 -9.67 10.86 -7.21
C PHE A 230 -10.32 9.49 -7.43
N THR A 231 -9.77 8.74 -8.39
CA THR A 231 -10.28 7.42 -8.75
C THR A 231 -9.15 6.42 -8.82
N VAL A 232 -9.34 5.26 -8.19
CA VAL A 232 -8.48 4.10 -8.41
C VAL A 232 -9.14 3.21 -9.44
N PHE A 233 -8.37 2.68 -10.40
CA PHE A 233 -8.87 1.56 -11.19
C PHE A 233 -7.93 0.37 -11.19
N VAL A 234 -8.53 -0.82 -11.21
CA VAL A 234 -7.84 -2.10 -11.22
C VAL A 234 -7.98 -2.73 -12.60
N THR A 235 -6.83 -3.04 -13.21
CA THR A 235 -6.77 -3.68 -14.53
C THR A 235 -7.39 -5.08 -14.51
N LYS A 236 -7.69 -5.65 -15.67
CA LYS A 236 -8.19 -7.03 -15.79
C LYS A 236 -7.25 -8.05 -15.12
N GLU A 237 -5.95 -7.87 -15.30
CA GLU A 237 -4.93 -8.71 -14.68
C GLU A 237 -4.86 -8.49 -13.18
N GLY A 238 -4.94 -7.23 -12.74
CA GLY A 238 -5.04 -6.88 -11.32
C GLY A 238 -6.24 -7.55 -10.65
N GLN A 239 -7.43 -7.49 -11.26
CA GLN A 239 -8.64 -8.13 -10.73
C GLN A 239 -8.45 -9.63 -10.48
N ARG A 240 -7.67 -10.34 -11.30
CA ARG A 240 -7.35 -11.76 -11.07
C ARG A 240 -6.50 -11.95 -9.81
N ARG A 241 -5.56 -11.04 -9.55
CA ARG A 241 -4.70 -11.06 -8.36
C ARG A 241 -5.47 -10.70 -7.10
N PHE A 242 -6.33 -9.68 -7.15
CA PHE A 242 -7.26 -9.36 -6.06
C PHE A 242 -8.18 -10.53 -5.71
N LYS A 243 -8.77 -11.17 -6.73
CA LYS A 243 -9.59 -12.38 -6.53
C LYS A 243 -8.80 -13.53 -5.91
N LYS A 244 -7.53 -13.72 -6.31
CA LYS A 244 -6.65 -14.75 -5.74
C LYS A 244 -6.31 -14.45 -4.27
N ALA A 245 -6.19 -13.18 -3.90
CA ALA A 245 -6.03 -12.73 -2.53
C ALA A 245 -7.37 -12.69 -1.75
N GLU A 246 -8.42 -13.29 -2.30
CA GLU A 246 -9.77 -13.35 -1.71
C GLU A 246 -10.37 -11.97 -1.38
N LEU A 247 -9.90 -10.92 -2.07
CA LEU A 247 -10.39 -9.57 -1.89
C LEU A 247 -11.41 -9.19 -2.97
N ASP A 248 -12.68 -9.12 -2.57
CA ASP A 248 -13.75 -8.63 -3.43
C ASP A 248 -13.75 -7.10 -3.47
N LEU A 249 -13.31 -6.54 -4.59
CA LEU A 249 -13.28 -5.10 -4.79
C LEU A 249 -14.67 -4.44 -4.78
N MET A 250 -15.73 -5.17 -5.12
CA MET A 250 -17.10 -4.62 -5.14
C MET A 250 -17.66 -4.41 -3.73
N SER A 251 -17.16 -5.14 -2.73
CA SER A 251 -17.61 -5.02 -1.34
C SER A 251 -16.93 -3.90 -0.57
N LEU A 252 -15.99 -3.17 -1.19
CA LEU A 252 -15.23 -2.10 -0.54
C LEU A 252 -15.94 -0.74 -0.52
N GLU A 253 -17.18 -0.64 -0.99
CA GLU A 253 -17.95 0.60 -0.84
C GLU A 253 -18.14 0.95 0.65
N GLY A 254 -17.82 2.19 1.02
CA GLY A 254 -17.82 2.67 2.40
C GLY A 254 -16.57 2.28 3.21
N ALA A 255 -15.70 1.41 2.69
CA ALA A 255 -14.46 1.06 3.38
C ALA A 255 -13.48 2.23 3.35
N ARG A 256 -12.84 2.50 4.49
CA ARG A 256 -11.64 3.34 4.53
C ARG A 256 -10.45 2.49 4.11
N VAL A 257 -9.64 3.01 3.20
CA VAL A 257 -8.52 2.28 2.61
C VAL A 257 -7.28 3.16 2.51
N ARG A 258 -6.13 2.51 2.40
CA ARG A 258 -4.86 3.09 1.97
C ARG A 258 -4.46 2.45 0.64
N VAL A 259 -4.29 3.27 -0.38
CA VAL A 259 -3.80 2.83 -1.69
C VAL A 259 -2.44 3.43 -1.98
N ARG A 260 -1.57 2.69 -2.65
CA ARG A 260 -0.21 3.14 -2.98
C ARG A 260 0.14 2.88 -4.44
N GLY A 261 0.66 3.89 -5.13
CA GLY A 261 0.89 3.83 -6.57
C GLY A 261 1.28 5.17 -7.16
N TRP A 262 1.46 5.21 -8.48
CA TRP A 262 1.72 6.44 -9.20
C TRP A 262 0.41 7.18 -9.43
N VAL A 263 0.44 8.51 -9.21
CA VAL A 263 -0.68 9.40 -9.54
C VAL A 263 -0.53 9.86 -10.98
N GLU A 264 -1.54 9.58 -11.78
CA GLU A 264 -1.69 10.04 -13.17
C GLU A 264 -2.91 10.95 -13.29
N ILE A 265 -3.12 11.61 -14.44
CA ILE A 265 -4.33 12.40 -14.72
C ILE A 265 -5.13 11.76 -15.86
N GLN A 266 -6.32 11.25 -15.56
CA GLN A 266 -7.25 10.62 -16.52
C GLN A 266 -8.71 10.98 -16.19
N ASN A 267 -9.16 12.18 -16.56
CA ASN A 267 -10.42 12.76 -16.05
C ASN A 267 -10.39 12.86 -14.52
N GLY A 268 -9.38 13.57 -13.98
CA GLY A 268 -9.09 13.64 -12.54
C GLY A 268 -7.84 12.83 -12.14
N PRO A 269 -7.33 13.03 -10.91
CA PRO A 269 -6.20 12.26 -10.41
C PRO A 269 -6.58 10.79 -10.30
N THR A 270 -5.72 9.92 -10.81
CA THR A 270 -6.00 8.51 -10.98
C THR A 270 -4.82 7.67 -10.51
N MET A 271 -5.11 6.52 -9.91
CA MET A 271 -4.08 5.53 -9.57
C MET A 271 -4.47 4.15 -10.09
N ILE A 272 -3.49 3.45 -10.68
CA ILE A 272 -3.71 2.13 -11.27
C ILE A 272 -3.17 1.06 -10.33
N LEU A 273 -4.03 0.11 -9.95
CA LEU A 273 -3.63 -1.07 -9.19
C LEU A 273 -3.63 -2.33 -10.05
N ASP A 274 -2.59 -3.15 -9.87
CA ASP A 274 -2.28 -4.34 -10.64
C ASP A 274 -2.07 -5.60 -9.78
N HIS A 275 -2.11 -5.46 -8.44
CA HIS A 275 -2.06 -6.51 -7.43
C HIS A 275 -2.60 -6.00 -6.08
N ALA A 276 -2.91 -6.93 -5.16
CA ALA A 276 -3.67 -6.65 -3.94
C ALA A 276 -2.88 -5.83 -2.90
N GLU A 277 -1.58 -6.05 -2.83
CA GLU A 277 -0.66 -5.47 -1.84
C GLU A 277 -0.50 -3.95 -2.00
N ARG A 278 -1.06 -3.36 -3.06
CA ARG A 278 -1.17 -1.91 -3.21
C ARG A 278 -2.40 -1.29 -2.53
N LEU A 279 -3.27 -2.10 -1.92
CA LEU A 279 -4.46 -1.65 -1.19
C LEU A 279 -4.48 -2.31 0.20
N GLU A 280 -4.46 -1.49 1.25
CA GLU A 280 -4.76 -1.91 2.63
C GLU A 280 -6.15 -1.41 3.01
N ILE A 281 -6.97 -2.25 3.63
CA ILE A 281 -8.22 -1.81 4.28
C ILE A 281 -7.85 -1.28 5.66
N LEU A 282 -8.38 -0.11 6.02
CA LEU A 282 -8.19 0.54 7.32
C LEU A 282 -9.54 0.54 8.01
N ASP A 283 -9.68 -0.23 9.09
CA ASP A 283 -10.81 -0.30 10.05
C ASP A 283 -12.17 0.33 9.65
#